data_AF-A0A1H5M4S8-F1
#
_entry.id   AF-A0A1H5M4S8-F1
#
_cell.length_a   1.000
_cell.length_b   1.000
_cell.length_c   1.000
_cell.angle_alpha   90.00
_cell.angle_beta   90.00
_cell.angle_gamma   90.00
#
_symmetry.space_group_name_H-M   'P 1'
#
loop_
_entity.id
_entity.type
_entity.pdbx_description
1 polymer ?
#
loop_
_entity_poly.entity_id
_entity_poly.type
_entity_poly.pdbx_seq_one_letter_code
_entity_poly.pdbx_strand_id
1 'polypeptide(L)'
;MSIRRKARRPEGRSGRPRLLSDDVEARLVGASRTGVAVELAAEMAGVSRSSFLAWMARGRVEVEAREAGEKPDPAEEEYAALYEKVRTARATAAARAMMNIRRVADGGIVTKVTTRKFRDSVTGEIVEETVEDRTSPDWRADAWYLERQHREHYGKDAIVAVEITGLGDLAAGPDDQAVDLSALAERLDRSLFSVEYPPELEDGSVVDAEVVDE
;
A
#
# COMPACT_ATOMS: atom_id res chain seq x y z
N MET A 1 -33.43 -40.67 31.53
CA MET A 1 -34.22 -39.43 31.35
C MET A 1 -33.26 -38.26 31.23
N SER A 2 -33.12 -37.66 30.05
CA SER A 2 -32.16 -36.58 29.80
C SER A 2 -32.88 -35.23 29.88
N ILE A 3 -32.55 -34.44 30.91
CA ILE A 3 -33.11 -33.11 31.11
C ILE A 3 -32.33 -32.14 30.21
N ARG A 4 -32.90 -31.82 29.04
CA ARG A 4 -32.39 -30.78 28.15
C ARG A 4 -32.49 -29.43 28.85
N ARG A 5 -31.40 -28.97 29.47
CA ARG A 5 -31.34 -27.60 30.02
C ARG A 5 -31.41 -26.60 28.87
N LYS A 6 -32.42 -25.75 28.88
CA LYS A 6 -32.62 -24.66 27.92
C LYS A 6 -31.45 -23.69 28.04
N ALA A 7 -30.83 -23.33 26.91
CA ALA A 7 -29.74 -22.35 26.89
C ALA A 7 -30.21 -21.01 27.47
N ARG A 8 -29.42 -20.44 28.39
CA ARG A 8 -29.69 -19.16 29.04
C ARG A 8 -29.61 -18.05 27.98
N ARG A 9 -30.68 -17.27 27.85
CA ARG A 9 -30.75 -16.10 26.95
C ARG A 9 -29.64 -15.11 27.36
N PRO A 10 -28.87 -14.52 26.42
CA PRO A 10 -27.87 -13.53 26.78
C PRO A 10 -28.55 -12.35 27.48
N GLU A 11 -27.98 -11.94 28.61
CA GLU A 11 -28.42 -10.79 29.41
C GLU A 11 -28.15 -9.51 28.63
N GLY A 12 -29.07 -9.16 27.74
CA GLY A 12 -29.09 -7.84 27.12
C GLY A 12 -29.41 -6.80 28.19
N ARG A 13 -28.41 -5.99 28.55
CA ARG A 13 -28.55 -4.82 29.43
C ARG A 13 -29.70 -3.95 28.93
N SER A 14 -30.84 -4.00 29.63
CA SER A 14 -32.00 -3.16 29.35
C SER A 14 -31.68 -1.72 29.74
N GLY A 15 -31.43 -0.88 28.74
CA GLY A 15 -31.21 0.55 28.86
C GLY A 15 -31.30 1.21 27.48
N ARG A 16 -31.48 2.53 27.44
CA ARG A 16 -31.43 3.34 26.21
C ARG A 16 -30.22 2.90 25.37
N PRO A 17 -30.37 2.68 24.04
CA PRO A 17 -29.27 2.26 23.18
C PRO A 17 -28.05 3.15 23.40
N ARG A 18 -26.91 2.54 23.68
CA ARG A 18 -25.63 3.25 23.76
C ARG A 18 -25.29 3.77 22.37
N LEU A 19 -24.78 4.99 22.31
CA LEU A 19 -24.41 5.61 21.04
C LEU A 19 -23.21 4.89 20.40
N LEU A 20 -22.22 4.48 21.21
CA LEU A 20 -21.19 3.53 20.80
C LEU A 20 -21.67 2.12 21.15
N SER A 21 -22.23 1.45 20.16
CA SER A 21 -22.57 0.02 20.21
C SER A 21 -21.55 -0.79 19.42
N ASP A 22 -21.50 -2.10 19.63
CA ASP A 22 -20.61 -3.00 18.88
C ASP A 22 -20.83 -2.89 17.36
N ASP A 23 -22.07 -2.66 16.93
CA ASP A 23 -22.41 -2.46 15.51
C ASP A 23 -21.89 -1.12 14.96
N VAL A 24 -22.01 -0.03 15.74
CA VAL A 24 -21.44 1.26 15.39
C VAL A 24 -19.92 1.18 15.33
N GLU A 25 -19.30 0.52 16.30
CA GLU A 25 -17.85 0.27 16.29
C GLU A 25 -17.43 -0.50 15.03
N ALA A 26 -18.10 -1.60 14.71
CA ALA A 26 -17.79 -2.42 13.53
C ALA A 26 -17.92 -1.61 12.23
N ARG A 27 -18.95 -0.75 12.12
CA ARG A 27 -19.13 0.13 10.96
C ARG A 27 -18.05 1.22 10.86
N LEU A 28 -17.68 1.85 11.97
CA LEU A 28 -16.59 2.83 12.02
C LEU A 28 -15.24 2.22 11.62
N VAL A 29 -14.92 1.04 12.16
CA VAL A 29 -13.69 0.31 11.84
C VAL A 29 -13.69 -0.16 10.39
N GLY A 30 -14.83 -0.69 9.91
CA GLY A 30 -15.03 -1.12 8.53
C GLY A 30 -14.80 0.00 7.54
N ALA A 31 -15.44 1.16 7.75
CA ALA A 31 -15.25 2.35 6.92
C ALA A 31 -13.81 2.88 7.01
N SER A 32 -13.22 2.95 8.20
CA SER A 32 -11.83 3.40 8.34
C SER A 32 -10.83 2.52 7.58
N ARG A 33 -11.13 1.22 7.44
CA ARG A 33 -10.30 0.26 6.69
C ARG A 33 -10.35 0.43 5.17
N THR A 34 -11.35 1.15 4.65
CA THR A 34 -11.43 1.49 3.22
C THR A 34 -10.65 2.76 2.88
N GLY A 35 -10.18 3.51 3.89
CA GLY A 35 -9.44 4.76 3.69
C GLY A 35 -10.34 5.99 3.46
N VAL A 36 -11.63 5.92 3.79
CA VAL A 36 -12.50 7.12 3.68
C VAL A 36 -12.18 8.14 4.77
N ALA A 37 -12.55 9.40 4.50
CA ALA A 37 -12.44 10.49 5.47
C ALA A 37 -13.27 10.23 6.74
N VAL A 38 -12.87 10.82 7.86
CA VAL A 38 -13.52 10.68 9.18
C VAL A 38 -15.00 11.03 9.14
N GLU A 39 -15.38 12.07 8.40
CA GLU A 39 -16.76 12.50 8.19
C GLU A 39 -17.61 11.35 7.61
N LEU A 40 -17.16 10.80 6.48
CA LEU A 40 -17.84 9.72 5.78
C LEU A 40 -17.88 8.44 6.61
N ALA A 41 -16.82 8.13 7.35
CA ALA A 41 -16.81 7.00 8.27
C ALA A 41 -17.88 7.15 9.37
N ALA A 42 -18.03 8.35 9.93
CA ALA A 42 -19.06 8.66 10.93
C ALA A 42 -20.47 8.54 10.32
N GLU A 43 -20.69 9.11 9.13
CA GLU A 43 -21.97 9.03 8.42
C GLU A 43 -22.36 7.58 8.08
N MET A 44 -21.42 6.77 7.58
CA MET A 44 -21.64 5.33 7.32
C MET A 44 -21.99 4.54 8.60
N ALA A 45 -21.46 4.97 9.74
CA ALA A 45 -21.78 4.41 11.05
C ALA A 45 -23.05 5.01 11.67
N GLY A 46 -23.67 6.03 11.04
CA GLY A 46 -24.87 6.69 11.54
C GLY A 46 -24.64 7.50 12.81
N VAL A 47 -23.42 8.02 13.01
CA VAL A 47 -23.06 8.90 14.14
C VAL A 47 -22.57 10.24 13.62
N SER A 48 -22.64 11.28 14.46
CA SER A 48 -22.07 12.57 14.08
C SER A 48 -20.54 12.49 14.05
N ARG A 49 -19.94 13.27 13.15
CA ARG A 49 -18.49 13.48 13.11
C ARG A 49 -17.93 13.95 14.46
N SER A 50 -18.65 14.82 15.17
CA SER A 50 -18.24 15.32 16.48
C SER A 50 -18.16 14.22 17.54
N SER A 51 -19.13 13.31 17.58
CA SER A 51 -19.10 12.16 18.50
C SER A 51 -17.92 11.24 18.18
N PHE A 52 -17.71 10.92 16.91
CA PHE A 52 -16.59 10.08 16.52
C PHE A 52 -15.24 10.71 16.90
N LEU A 53 -15.03 12.00 16.63
CA LEU A 53 -13.80 12.70 17.01
C LEU A 53 -13.60 12.77 18.52
N ALA A 54 -14.66 12.99 19.30
CA ALA A 54 -14.58 13.01 20.76
C ALA A 54 -14.14 11.65 21.31
N TRP A 55 -14.69 10.55 20.79
CA TRP A 55 -14.28 9.20 21.15
C TRP A 55 -12.83 8.90 20.78
N MET A 56 -12.39 9.30 19.58
CA MET A 56 -11.00 9.15 19.15
C MET A 56 -10.02 9.96 20.02
N ALA A 57 -10.41 11.16 20.44
CA ALA A 57 -9.59 11.99 21.32
C ALA A 57 -9.44 11.36 22.71
N ARG A 58 -10.55 10.86 23.29
CA ARG A 58 -10.54 10.16 24.59
C ARG A 58 -9.67 8.90 24.55
N GLY A 59 -9.90 8.06 23.53
CA GLY A 59 -9.12 6.84 23.36
C GLY A 59 -7.63 7.09 23.16
N ARG A 60 -7.26 8.15 22.42
CA ARG A 60 -5.86 8.56 22.25
C ARG A 60 -5.22 8.93 23.59
N VAL A 61 -5.88 9.79 24.38
CA VAL A 61 -5.36 10.24 25.69
C VAL A 61 -5.14 9.05 26.62
N GLU A 62 -6.10 8.11 26.67
CA GLU A 62 -5.97 6.90 27.49
C GLU A 62 -4.82 6.00 27.02
N VAL A 63 -4.65 5.82 25.71
CA VAL A 63 -3.51 5.04 25.17
C VAL A 63 -2.17 5.70 25.49
N GLU A 64 -2.06 7.02 25.27
CA GLU A 64 -0.84 7.78 25.58
C GLU A 64 -0.49 7.71 27.09
N ALA A 65 -1.49 7.81 27.96
CA ALA A 65 -1.30 7.68 29.41
C ALA A 65 -0.80 6.28 29.79
N ARG A 66 -1.34 5.21 29.18
CA ARG A 66 -0.88 3.83 29.39
C ARG A 66 0.57 3.63 28.91
N GLU A 67 0.92 4.19 27.76
CA GLU A 67 2.29 4.17 27.24
C GLU A 67 3.27 4.92 28.16
N ALA A 68 2.81 5.98 28.82
CA ALA A 68 3.55 6.70 29.86
C ALA A 68 3.61 5.94 31.21
N GLY A 69 2.98 4.76 31.33
CA GLY A 69 2.99 3.93 32.53
C GLY A 69 1.91 4.26 33.57
N GLU A 70 0.93 5.10 33.22
CA GLU A 70 -0.22 5.38 34.08
C GLU A 70 -1.17 4.18 34.17
N LYS A 71 -1.99 4.15 35.23
CA LYS A 71 -2.94 3.06 35.44
C LYS A 71 -4.15 3.22 34.51
N PRO A 72 -4.59 2.16 33.81
CA PRO A 72 -5.76 2.21 32.95
C PRO A 72 -7.04 2.66 33.67
N ASP A 73 -7.80 3.58 33.09
CA ASP A 73 -9.15 3.91 33.55
C ASP A 73 -10.19 2.96 32.89
N PRO A 74 -10.91 2.14 33.68
CA PRO A 74 -11.96 1.26 33.15
C PRO A 74 -13.09 2.00 32.40
N ALA A 75 -13.31 3.29 32.67
CA ALA A 75 -14.33 4.09 31.98
C ALA A 75 -13.90 4.50 30.56
N GLU A 76 -12.60 4.54 30.28
CA GLU A 76 -12.04 4.93 28.98
C GLU A 76 -11.70 3.72 28.09
N GLU A 77 -11.77 2.51 28.63
CA GLU A 77 -11.43 1.26 27.94
C GLU A 77 -12.18 1.10 26.60
N GLU A 78 -13.46 1.44 26.53
CA GLU A 78 -14.24 1.33 25.30
C GLU A 78 -13.73 2.28 24.19
N TYR A 79 -13.25 3.46 24.56
CA TYR A 79 -12.72 4.44 23.61
C TYR A 79 -11.28 4.13 23.22
N ALA A 80 -10.46 3.67 24.17
CA ALA A 80 -9.11 3.19 23.88
C ALA A 80 -9.14 2.01 22.90
N ALA A 81 -10.03 1.04 23.12
CA ALA A 81 -10.21 -0.09 22.22
C ALA A 81 -10.69 0.34 20.82
N LEU A 82 -11.67 1.25 20.72
CA LEU A 82 -12.10 1.81 19.43
C LEU A 82 -10.95 2.54 18.73
N TYR A 83 -10.19 3.37 19.47
CA TYR A 83 -9.07 4.13 18.94
C TYR A 83 -8.03 3.22 18.30
N GLU A 84 -7.58 2.18 19.01
CA GLU A 84 -6.59 1.23 18.49
C GLU A 84 -7.10 0.44 17.27
N LYS A 85 -8.37 0.02 17.29
CA LYS A 85 -8.99 -0.65 16.13
C LYS A 85 -9.04 0.26 14.91
N VAL A 86 -9.38 1.54 15.08
CA VAL A 86 -9.44 2.53 14.00
C VAL A 86 -8.03 2.88 13.50
N ARG A 87 -7.05 3.05 14.40
CA ARG A 87 -5.64 3.26 14.07
C ARG A 87 -5.12 2.11 13.21
N THR A 88 -5.36 0.88 13.63
CA THR A 88 -5.01 -0.35 12.89
C THR A 88 -5.72 -0.43 11.54
N ALA A 89 -7.01 -0.08 11.48
CA ALA A 89 -7.78 -0.07 10.24
C ALA A 89 -7.21 0.93 9.23
N ARG A 90 -6.82 2.14 9.68
CA ARG A 90 -6.18 3.14 8.81
C ARG A 90 -4.81 2.69 8.32
N ALA A 91 -4.00 2.07 9.19
CA ALA A 91 -2.73 1.46 8.78
C ALA A 91 -2.94 0.37 7.71
N THR A 92 -4.01 -0.42 7.84
CA THR A 92 -4.39 -1.42 6.81
C THR A 92 -4.75 -0.77 5.48
N ALA A 93 -5.46 0.36 5.49
CA ALA A 93 -5.76 1.12 4.27
C ALA A 93 -4.49 1.65 3.60
N ALA A 94 -3.54 2.17 4.39
CA ALA A 94 -2.23 2.60 3.89
C ALA A 94 -1.44 1.45 3.25
N ALA A 95 -1.39 0.30 3.92
CA ALA A 95 -0.71 -0.89 3.40
C ALA A 95 -1.32 -1.35 2.07
N ARG A 96 -2.64 -1.25 1.90
CA ARG A 96 -3.32 -1.56 0.64
C ARG A 96 -2.92 -0.62 -0.49
N ALA A 97 -2.90 0.70 -0.24
CA ALA A 97 -2.43 1.68 -1.21
C ALA A 97 -0.97 1.39 -1.63
N MET A 98 -0.09 1.09 -0.68
CA MET A 98 1.30 0.72 -0.96
C MET A 98 1.41 -0.57 -1.79
N MET A 99 0.62 -1.60 -1.47
CA MET A 99 0.59 -2.85 -2.24
C MET A 99 0.14 -2.63 -3.69
N ASN A 100 -0.84 -1.75 -3.91
CA ASN A 100 -1.26 -1.40 -5.26
C ASN A 100 -0.13 -0.70 -6.03
N ILE A 101 0.54 0.28 -5.42
CA ILE A 101 1.69 0.96 -6.02
C ILE A 101 2.79 -0.04 -6.40
N ARG A 102 3.15 -0.95 -5.49
CA ARG A 102 4.15 -1.98 -5.75
C ARG A 102 3.75 -2.90 -6.91
N ARG A 103 2.49 -3.34 -6.94
CA ARG A 103 1.95 -4.13 -8.05
C ARG A 103 2.04 -3.39 -9.39
N VAL A 104 1.83 -2.08 -9.40
CA VAL A 104 2.03 -1.26 -10.61
C VAL A 104 3.50 -1.22 -11.00
N ALA A 105 4.40 -0.99 -10.04
CA ALA A 105 5.84 -0.93 -10.28
C ALA A 105 6.41 -2.24 -10.84
N ASP A 106 5.91 -3.40 -10.36
CA ASP A 106 6.35 -4.73 -10.80
C ASP A 106 5.82 -5.14 -12.20
N GLY A 107 5.12 -4.24 -12.91
CA GLY A 107 4.69 -4.45 -14.29
C GLY A 107 3.21 -4.17 -14.56
N GLY A 108 2.42 -3.75 -13.57
CA GLY A 108 1.02 -3.37 -13.79
C GLY A 108 0.06 -4.54 -13.89
N ILE A 109 -1.10 -4.31 -14.51
CA ILE A 109 -2.12 -5.35 -14.70
C ILE A 109 -2.00 -5.85 -16.14
N VAL A 110 -1.90 -7.17 -16.30
CA VAL A 110 -1.99 -7.79 -17.62
C VAL A 110 -3.39 -7.55 -18.16
N THR A 111 -3.48 -6.80 -19.24
CA THR A 111 -4.74 -6.38 -19.88
C THR A 111 -5.11 -7.35 -21.00
N LYS A 112 -4.10 -7.92 -21.68
CA LYS A 112 -4.31 -8.89 -22.74
C LYS A 112 -3.15 -9.88 -22.78
N VAL A 113 -3.47 -11.16 -22.96
CA VAL A 113 -2.50 -12.21 -23.25
C VAL A 113 -2.77 -12.69 -24.66
N THR A 114 -1.78 -12.60 -25.55
CA THR A 114 -1.85 -13.15 -26.91
C THR A 114 -0.91 -14.33 -26.99
N THR A 115 -1.46 -15.53 -27.14
CA THR A 115 -0.68 -16.76 -27.36
C THR A 115 -0.71 -17.11 -28.85
N ARG A 116 0.46 -17.15 -29.47
CA ARG A 116 0.63 -17.59 -30.86
C ARG A 116 1.41 -18.90 -30.88
N LYS A 117 0.86 -19.90 -31.55
CA LYS A 117 1.57 -21.15 -31.86
C LYS A 117 2.01 -21.10 -33.31
N PHE A 118 3.29 -21.22 -33.57
CA PHE A 118 3.83 -21.30 -34.91
C PHE A 118 4.85 -22.43 -34.99
N ARG A 119 5.09 -22.89 -36.22
CA ARG A 119 6.07 -23.93 -36.46
C ARG A 119 7.40 -23.27 -36.79
N ASP A 120 8.43 -23.57 -36.01
CA ASP A 120 9.79 -23.11 -36.28
C ASP A 120 10.26 -23.72 -37.62
N SER A 121 10.70 -22.86 -38.53
CA SER A 121 11.10 -23.23 -39.89
C SER A 121 12.43 -23.99 -39.93
N VAL A 122 13.26 -23.88 -38.90
CA VAL A 122 14.58 -24.53 -38.82
C VAL A 122 14.48 -25.89 -38.12
N THR A 123 13.73 -25.96 -37.02
CA THR A 123 13.65 -27.18 -36.18
C THR A 123 12.39 -28.02 -36.46
N GLY A 124 11.36 -27.44 -37.06
CA GLY A 124 10.06 -28.08 -37.31
C GLY A 124 9.20 -28.25 -36.05
N GLU A 125 9.67 -27.80 -34.89
CA GLU A 125 8.95 -27.84 -33.62
C GLU A 125 7.84 -26.79 -33.58
N ILE A 126 6.78 -27.08 -32.82
CA ILE A 126 5.70 -26.10 -32.57
C ILE A 126 6.15 -25.27 -31.37
N VAL A 127 6.50 -24.01 -31.64
CA VAL A 127 6.88 -23.03 -30.63
C VAL A 127 5.63 -22.23 -30.23
N GLU A 128 5.47 -22.04 -28.92
CA GLU A 128 4.42 -21.22 -28.34
C GLU A 128 5.03 -19.90 -27.84
N GLU A 129 4.65 -18.80 -28.48
CA GLU A 129 5.01 -17.46 -28.07
C GLU A 129 3.84 -16.82 -27.34
N THR A 130 4.11 -16.27 -26.15
CA THR A 130 3.11 -15.56 -25.35
C THR A 130 3.55 -14.12 -25.18
N VAL A 131 2.74 -13.19 -25.69
CA VAL A 131 2.91 -11.74 -25.53
C VAL A 131 1.87 -11.22 -24.55
N GLU A 132 2.32 -10.52 -23.51
CA GLU A 132 1.44 -9.89 -22.51
C GLU A 132 1.42 -8.37 -22.67
N ASP A 133 0.26 -7.81 -23.02
CA ASP A 133 0.04 -6.38 -22.96
C ASP A 133 -0.34 -5.99 -21.54
N ARG A 134 0.44 -5.08 -20.94
CA ARG A 134 0.23 -4.61 -19.57
C ARG A 134 -0.19 -3.14 -19.59
N THR A 135 -1.29 -2.83 -18.89
CA THR A 135 -1.65 -1.45 -18.60
C THR A 135 -1.20 -1.13 -17.18
N SER A 136 -0.40 -0.09 -17.03
CA SER A 136 -0.04 0.42 -15.70
C SER A 136 -1.28 1.08 -15.08
N PRO A 137 -1.82 0.56 -13.96
CA PRO A 137 -2.84 1.29 -13.21
C PRO A 137 -2.28 2.65 -12.77
N ASP A 138 -3.14 3.66 -12.66
CA ASP A 138 -2.67 4.98 -12.21
C ASP A 138 -2.37 4.95 -10.70
N TRP A 139 -1.12 4.61 -10.37
CA TRP A 139 -0.60 4.56 -9.01
C TRP A 139 -0.67 5.92 -8.29
N ARG A 140 -0.85 7.02 -9.03
CA ARG A 140 -0.87 8.38 -8.48
C ARG A 140 -2.01 8.60 -7.50
N ALA A 141 -3.16 7.94 -7.69
CA ALA A 141 -4.29 8.06 -6.76
C ALA A 141 -3.95 7.50 -5.37
N ASP A 142 -3.31 6.32 -5.33
CA ASP A 142 -2.84 5.70 -4.09
C ASP A 142 -1.71 6.51 -3.45
N ALA A 143 -0.78 7.04 -4.25
CA ALA A 143 0.29 7.92 -3.75
C ALA A 143 -0.26 9.23 -3.15
N TRP A 144 -1.22 9.86 -3.84
CA TRP A 144 -1.90 11.06 -3.35
C TRP A 144 -2.66 10.79 -2.04
N TYR A 145 -3.30 9.64 -1.92
CA TYR A 145 -3.94 9.20 -0.68
C TYR A 145 -2.92 9.11 0.47
N LEU A 146 -1.78 8.44 0.23
CA LEU A 146 -0.72 8.26 1.23
C LEU A 146 -0.11 9.60 1.68
N GLU A 147 0.20 10.51 0.75
CA GLU A 147 0.75 11.84 1.07
C GLU A 147 -0.16 12.62 2.04
N ARG A 148 -1.48 12.47 1.90
CA ARG A 148 -2.46 13.24 2.67
C ARG A 148 -2.82 12.60 4.01
N GLN A 149 -3.03 11.28 4.02
CA GLN A 149 -3.46 10.58 5.24
C GLN A 149 -2.29 10.21 6.15
N HIS A 150 -1.10 10.06 5.58
CA HIS A 150 0.11 9.63 6.29
C HIS A 150 1.25 10.61 6.02
N ARG A 151 0.97 11.91 6.19
CA ARG A 151 1.92 13.00 5.89
C ARG A 151 3.24 12.89 6.64
N GLU A 152 3.22 12.40 7.87
CA GLU A 152 4.43 12.18 8.67
C GLU A 152 5.42 11.20 8.00
N HIS A 153 4.92 10.26 7.19
CA HIS A 153 5.74 9.26 6.51
C HIS A 153 5.95 9.55 5.01
N TYR A 154 4.96 10.13 4.34
CA TYR A 154 4.98 10.30 2.87
C TYR A 154 4.81 11.74 2.42
N GLY A 155 4.58 12.67 3.35
CA GLY A 155 4.49 14.09 3.05
C GLY A 155 5.86 14.72 2.88
N LYS A 156 5.90 15.91 2.27
CA LYS A 156 7.13 16.69 2.09
C LYS A 156 7.83 17.02 3.43
N ASP A 157 7.05 17.16 4.50
CA ASP A 157 7.55 17.42 5.85
C ASP A 157 8.36 16.23 6.41
N ALA A 158 8.07 15.00 5.96
CA ALA A 158 8.83 13.80 6.35
C ALA A 158 10.28 13.85 5.82
N ILE A 159 10.47 14.39 4.62
CA ILE A 159 11.80 14.58 4.01
C ILE A 159 12.61 15.60 4.83
N VAL A 160 11.96 16.69 5.26
CA VAL A 160 12.61 17.73 6.08
C VAL A 160 13.02 17.19 7.46
N ALA A 161 12.21 16.33 8.08
CA ALA A 161 12.56 15.70 9.35
C ALA A 161 13.83 14.83 9.25
N VAL A 162 13.97 14.06 8.16
CA VAL A 162 15.16 13.25 7.88
C VAL A 162 16.40 14.14 7.71
N GLU A 163 16.30 15.29 7.03
CA GLU A 163 17.41 16.23 6.87
C GLU A 163 17.86 16.85 8.21
N ILE A 164 16.94 17.14 9.12
CA ILE A 164 17.26 17.71 10.44
C ILE A 164 17.95 16.69 11.35
N THR A 165 17.60 15.40 11.25
CA THR A 165 18.29 14.31 11.97
C THR A 165 19.50 13.73 11.23
N GLY A 166 19.74 14.13 9.98
CA GLY A 166 20.63 13.46 9.03
C GLY A 166 21.90 14.22 8.65
N LEU A 167 22.27 15.30 9.35
CA LEU A 167 23.52 16.02 9.08
C LEU A 167 24.16 16.62 10.35
N GLY A 168 24.03 15.94 11.49
CA GLY A 168 24.59 16.41 12.77
C GLY A 168 25.71 15.54 13.32
N ASP A 169 25.77 14.24 12.99
CA ASP A 169 26.67 13.32 13.71
C ASP A 169 27.04 12.04 12.95
N LEU A 170 27.10 12.10 11.61
CA LEU A 170 27.93 11.13 10.90
C LEU A 170 29.38 11.59 11.06
N ALA A 171 30.03 11.09 12.10
CA ALA A 171 31.48 11.02 12.13
C ALA A 171 31.95 10.53 10.75
N ALA A 172 32.75 11.35 10.08
CA ALA A 172 33.39 11.00 8.82
C ALA A 172 34.17 9.69 9.03
N GLY A 173 33.54 8.57 8.68
CA GLY A 173 34.24 7.32 8.49
C GLY A 173 35.22 7.50 7.32
N PRO A 174 36.41 6.90 7.36
CA PRO A 174 37.47 7.17 6.40
C PRO A 174 37.20 6.65 4.96
N ASP A 175 36.00 6.16 4.66
CA ASP A 175 35.67 5.54 3.38
C ASP A 175 34.55 6.30 2.66
N ASP A 176 34.74 7.60 2.49
CA ASP A 176 34.12 8.33 1.38
C ASP A 176 34.87 7.90 0.10
N GLN A 177 34.62 6.65 -0.34
CA GLN A 177 35.10 6.16 -1.62
C GLN A 177 34.35 6.94 -2.69
N ALA A 178 34.94 8.08 -3.08
CA ALA A 178 34.56 8.82 -4.26
C ALA A 178 34.46 7.83 -5.42
N VAL A 179 33.24 7.61 -5.90
CA VAL A 179 32.99 6.82 -7.10
C VAL A 179 33.75 7.51 -8.23
N ASP A 180 34.72 6.83 -8.83
CA ASP A 180 35.43 7.36 -9.99
C ASP A 180 34.50 7.37 -11.20
N LEU A 181 33.85 8.51 -11.39
CA LEU A 181 32.93 8.78 -12.49
C LEU A 181 33.62 8.60 -13.85
N SER A 182 34.94 8.78 -13.92
CA SER A 182 35.72 8.61 -15.15
C SER A 182 35.85 7.13 -15.51
N ALA A 183 36.20 6.30 -14.54
CA ALA A 183 36.27 4.84 -14.73
C ALA A 183 34.89 4.23 -15.06
N LEU A 184 33.82 4.77 -14.46
CA LEU A 184 32.46 4.37 -14.79
C LEU A 184 32.08 4.76 -16.22
N ALA A 185 32.42 5.98 -16.64
CA ALA A 185 32.17 6.47 -18.00
C ALA A 185 32.90 5.62 -19.06
N GLU A 186 34.20 5.30 -18.86
CA GLU A 186 34.95 4.43 -19.77
C GLU A 186 34.33 3.03 -19.91
N ARG A 187 33.81 2.49 -18.81
CA ARG A 187 33.19 1.17 -18.80
C ARG A 187 31.83 1.19 -19.53
N LEU A 188 31.09 2.28 -19.39
CA LEU A 188 29.82 2.50 -20.08
C LEU A 188 30.03 2.67 -21.59
N ASP A 189 31.03 3.45 -21.99
CA ASP A 189 31.39 3.68 -23.39
C ASP A 189 31.76 2.38 -24.10
N ARG A 190 32.50 1.50 -23.40
CA ARG A 190 32.85 0.16 -23.92
C ARG A 190 31.65 -0.76 -24.13
N SER A 191 30.61 -0.63 -23.31
CA SER A 191 29.42 -1.49 -23.39
C SER A 191 28.29 -0.90 -24.23
N LEU A 192 28.32 0.41 -24.52
CA LEU A 192 27.23 1.10 -25.21
C LEU A 192 27.10 0.66 -26.68
N PHE A 193 28.21 0.24 -27.29
CA PHE A 193 28.27 -0.13 -28.71
C PHE A 193 28.34 -1.64 -28.97
N SER A 194 28.29 -2.48 -27.94
CA SER A 194 28.35 -3.94 -28.10
C SER A 194 26.99 -4.59 -28.37
N VAL A 195 25.91 -3.81 -28.40
CA VAL A 195 24.56 -4.30 -28.68
C VAL A 195 24.12 -3.77 -30.04
N GLU A 196 24.28 -4.60 -31.08
CA GLU A 196 23.63 -4.35 -32.37
C GLU A 196 22.15 -4.70 -32.23
N TYR A 197 21.32 -3.66 -32.15
CA TYR A 197 19.89 -3.81 -32.39
C TYR A 197 19.66 -3.85 -33.90
N PRO A 198 18.84 -4.79 -34.41
CA PRO A 198 18.41 -4.72 -35.80
C PRO A 198 17.76 -3.35 -36.06
N PRO A 199 18.00 -2.73 -37.24
CA PRO A 199 17.47 -1.41 -37.54
C PRO A 199 15.94 -1.42 -37.41
N GLU A 200 15.39 -0.51 -36.61
CA GLU A 200 13.95 -0.29 -36.54
C GLU A 200 13.46 0.18 -37.91
N LEU A 201 12.52 -0.55 -38.50
CA LEU A 201 11.89 -0.17 -39.75
C LEU A 201 10.90 0.97 -39.50
N GLU A 202 11.02 2.04 -40.29
CA GLU A 202 10.22 3.26 -40.18
C GLU A 202 8.70 3.06 -40.38
N ASP A 203 8.22 1.84 -40.67
CA ASP A 203 6.79 1.54 -40.84
C ASP A 203 6.21 0.54 -39.82
N GLY A 204 7.02 0.02 -38.89
CA GLY A 204 6.57 -0.97 -37.90
C GLY A 204 6.32 -2.39 -38.45
N SER A 205 6.74 -2.69 -39.68
CA SER A 205 6.77 -4.05 -40.21
C SER A 205 7.94 -4.84 -39.64
N VAL A 206 7.68 -6.08 -39.26
CA VAL A 206 8.68 -7.10 -38.94
C VAL A 206 9.07 -7.75 -40.26
N VAL A 207 10.33 -7.66 -40.69
CA VAL A 207 10.80 -8.50 -41.81
C VAL A 207 11.10 -9.88 -41.25
N ASP A 208 10.48 -10.90 -41.87
CA ASP A 208 10.98 -12.25 -41.75
C ASP A 208 12.42 -12.29 -42.27
N ALA A 209 13.32 -12.93 -41.52
CA ALA A 209 14.71 -13.08 -41.92
C ALA A 209 14.78 -13.82 -43.27
N GLU A 210 15.20 -13.13 -44.34
CA GLU A 210 15.44 -13.77 -45.63
C GLU A 210 16.65 -14.70 -45.56
N VAL A 211 16.46 -15.90 -46.12
CA VAL A 211 17.50 -16.89 -46.39
C VAL A 211 18.43 -16.32 -47.46
N VAL A 212 19.72 -16.19 -47.15
CA VAL A 212 20.74 -15.89 -48.16
C VAL A 212 21.20 -17.22 -48.78
N ASP A 213 20.81 -17.45 -50.03
CA ASP A 213 21.43 -18.46 -50.89
C ASP A 213 22.74 -17.89 -51.47
N GLU A 214 23.88 -18.37 -50.95
CA GLU A 214 25.04 -18.97 -51.69
C GLU A 214 26.19 -19.30 -50.74
#